data_AF-A0A9D8KR75-F1
#
_entry.id   AF-A0A9D8KR75-F1
#
_cell.length_a   1.000
_cell.length_b   1.000
_cell.length_c   1.000
_cell.angle_alpha   90.00
_cell.angle_beta   90.00
_cell.angle_gamma   90.00
#
_symmetry.space_group_name_H-M   'P 1'
#
loop_
_entity.id
_entity.type
_entity.pdbx_description
1 polymer ?
#
loop_
_entity_poly.entity_id
_entity_poly.type
_entity_poly.pdbx_seq_one_letter_code
_entity_poly.pdbx_strand_id
1 'polypeptide(L)' 'MTNNALFGFIVGMYIARVPNRKSRPAILLRESYREGGKVCTRTIANLTNWAPERIVAMERLVKGEFDDWSGEMTSGEI' A
#
# COMPACT_ATOMS: atom_id res chain seq x y z
N MET A 1 20.06 22.18 14.19
CA MET A 1 20.49 20.90 13.59
C MET A 1 19.23 20.12 13.35
N THR A 2 18.92 19.87 12.08
CA THR A 2 17.57 19.64 11.55
C THR A 2 16.93 18.35 12.07
N ASN A 3 15.73 18.47 12.65
CA ASN A 3 14.83 17.37 12.99
C ASN A 3 14.40 16.63 11.72
N ASN A 4 15.25 15.76 11.18
CA ASN A 4 14.91 14.85 10.07
C ASN A 4 14.25 13.54 10.54
N ALA A 5 13.81 13.49 11.81
CA ALA A 5 13.39 12.25 12.46
C ALA A 5 11.90 11.86 12.32
N LEU A 6 11.08 12.48 11.45
CA LEU A 6 9.62 12.30 11.55
C LEU A 6 8.79 12.01 10.28
N PHE A 7 9.35 11.88 9.08
CA PHE A 7 8.56 11.44 7.91
C PHE A 7 9.34 10.45 7.04
N GLY A 8 9.78 9.35 7.65
CA GLY A 8 10.05 8.12 6.91
C GLY A 8 8.74 7.63 6.30
N PHE A 9 8.40 8.09 5.09
CA PHE A 9 7.23 7.60 4.37
C PHE A 9 7.31 6.08 4.24
N ILE A 10 6.36 5.40 4.88
CA ILE A 10 6.18 3.95 4.90
C ILE A 10 6.14 3.45 3.45
N VAL A 11 7.13 2.64 3.06
CA VAL A 11 7.10 1.85 1.83
C VAL A 11 6.33 0.58 2.18
N GLY A 12 5.15 0.40 1.59
CA GLY A 12 4.23 -0.66 1.97
C GLY A 12 3.16 -0.89 0.92
N MET A 13 2.63 -2.12 0.93
CA MET A 13 1.50 -2.49 0.09
C MET A 13 0.17 -2.12 0.76
N TYR A 14 -0.84 -1.78 -0.04
CA TYR A 14 -2.17 -1.46 0.46
C TYR A 14 -3.26 -1.73 -0.60
N ILE A 15 -4.49 -1.90 -0.13
CA ILE A 15 -5.68 -2.00 -1.00
C ILE A 15 -6.28 -0.62 -1.22
N ALA A 16 -6.35 -0.21 -2.49
CA ALA A 16 -7.02 1.01 -2.92
C ALA A 16 -8.38 0.70 -3.54
N ARG A 17 -9.43 1.42 -3.11
CA ARG A 17 -10.75 1.42 -3.75
C ARG A 17 -10.89 2.70 -4.58
N VAL A 18 -10.78 2.58 -5.89
CA VAL A 18 -10.83 3.72 -6.81
C VAL A 18 -12.24 3.84 -7.39
N PRO A 19 -12.98 4.94 -7.14
CA PRO A 19 -14.31 5.14 -7.70
C PRO A 19 -14.32 5.04 -9.23
N ASN A 20 -15.33 4.39 -9.79
CA ASN A 20 -15.57 4.39 -11.23
C ASN A 20 -16.96 5.00 -11.51
N ARG A 21 -17.05 5.97 -12.43
CA ARG A 21 -18.23 6.84 -12.55
C ARG A 21 -19.53 6.08 -12.84
N LYS A 22 -19.47 5.03 -13.65
CA LYS A 22 -20.64 4.27 -14.12
C LYS A 22 -20.60 2.80 -13.70
N SER A 23 -19.67 2.39 -12.85
CA SER A 23 -19.46 0.99 -12.51
C SER A 23 -18.94 0.85 -11.08
N ARG A 24 -18.92 -0.38 -10.57
CA ARG A 24 -18.34 -0.66 -9.26
C ARG A 24 -16.88 -0.15 -9.17
N PRO A 25 -16.44 0.32 -7.99
CA PRO A 25 -15.06 0.77 -7.78
C PRO A 25 -14.06 -0.30 -8.19
N ALA A 26 -12.92 0.14 -8.74
CA ALA A 26 -11.80 -0.75 -8.94
C ALA A 26 -11.12 -1.02 -7.59
N ILE A 27 -10.80 -2.27 -7.33
CA ILE A 27 -10.03 -2.69 -6.16
C ILE A 27 -8.62 -3.01 -6.63
N LEU A 28 -7.61 -2.28 -6.14
CA LEU A 28 -6.23 -2.38 -6.59
C LEU A 28 -5.30 -2.69 -5.43
N LEU A 29 -4.37 -3.62 -5.62
CA LEU A 29 -3.19 -3.75 -4.76
C LEU A 29 -2.14 -2.77 -5.26
N ARG A 30 -1.71 -1.86 -4.40
CA ARG A 30 -0.72 -0.82 -4.72
C ARG A 30 0.43 -0.89 -3.72
N GLU A 31 1.56 -0.36 -4.14
CA GLU A 31 2.75 -0.23 -3.31
C GLU A 31 3.30 1.19 -3.44
N SER A 32 3.65 1.77 -2.29
CA SER A 32 4.45 2.99 -2.23
C SER A 32 5.93 2.65 -2.29
N TYR A 33 6.72 3.36 -3.09
CA TYR A 33 8.17 3.18 -3.23
C TYR A 33 8.88 4.54 -3.31
N ARG A 34 10.21 4.56 -3.24
CA ARG A 34 11.00 5.78 -3.45
C ARG A 34 11.83 5.71 -4.72
N GLU A 35 11.86 6.82 -5.44
CA GLU A 35 12.64 7.00 -6.65
C GLU A 35 13.12 8.46 -6.70
N GLY A 36 14.43 8.68 -6.75
CA GLY A 36 15.01 10.02 -6.80
C GLY A 36 14.58 10.94 -5.64
N GLY A 37 14.50 10.40 -4.42
CA GLY A 37 14.09 11.15 -3.21
C GLY A 37 12.59 11.48 -3.14
N LYS A 38 11.79 11.03 -4.13
CA LYS A 38 10.33 11.22 -4.15
C LYS A 38 9.62 9.93 -3.77
N VAL A 39 8.49 10.07 -3.09
CA VAL A 39 7.57 8.95 -2.83
C VAL A 39 6.66 8.79 -4.03
N CYS A 40 6.68 7.60 -4.60
CA CYS A 40 5.91 7.19 -5.76
C CYS A 40 4.95 6.06 -5.36
N THR A 41 3.95 5.80 -6.19
CA THR A 41 3.03 4.67 -6.00
C THR A 41 2.81 3.96 -7.33
N ARG A 42 2.91 2.63 -7.32
CA ARG A 42 2.57 1.78 -8.47
C ARG A 42 1.43 0.82 -8.15
N THR A 43 0.72 0.40 -9.18
CA THR A 43 -0.29 -0.66 -9.07
C THR A 43 0.40 -2.00 -9.32
N ILE A 44 0.29 -2.93 -8.37
CA ILE A 44 0.81 -4.29 -8.50
C ILE A 44 -0.23 -5.17 -9.19
N ALA A 45 -1.50 -5.08 -8.76
CA ALA A 45 -2.56 -5.93 -9.30
C ALA A 45 -3.94 -5.24 -9.25
N ASN A 46 -4.82 -5.65 -10.17
CA ASN A 46 -6.24 -5.32 -10.15
C ASN A 46 -7.04 -6.51 -9.60
N LEU A 47 -7.64 -6.33 -8.42
CA LEU A 47 -8.39 -7.34 -7.68
C LEU A 47 -9.91 -7.15 -7.79
N THR A 48 -10.39 -6.28 -8.68
CA THR A 48 -11.83 -5.91 -8.77
C THR A 48 -12.76 -7.11 -8.92
N ASN A 49 -12.30 -8.20 -9.54
CA ASN A 49 -13.10 -9.41 -9.78
C ASN A 49 -12.92 -10.50 -8.73
N TRP A 50 -12.17 -10.25 -7.65
CA TRP A 50 -12.09 -11.20 -6.55
C TRP A 50 -13.36 -11.19 -5.71
N ALA A 51 -13.65 -12.34 -5.10
CA ALA A 51 -14.70 -12.45 -4.09
C ALA A 51 -14.36 -11.52 -2.89
N PRO A 52 -15.37 -10.89 -2.25
CA PRO A 52 -15.15 -9.94 -1.15
C PRO A 52 -14.30 -10.50 -0.01
N GLU A 53 -14.43 -11.79 0.31
CA GLU A 53 -13.71 -12.46 1.40
C GLU A 53 -12.19 -12.49 1.12
N ARG A 54 -11.80 -12.63 -0.15
CA ARG A 54 -10.39 -12.56 -0.55
C ARG A 54 -9.84 -11.14 -0.42
N ILE A 55 -10.67 -10.13 -0.68
CA ILE A 55 -10.27 -8.73 -0.48
C ILE A 55 -10.04 -8.46 1.01
N VAL A 56 -10.96 -8.90 1.87
CA VAL A 56 -10.81 -8.74 3.33
C VAL A 56 -9.56 -9.46 3.84
N ALA A 57 -9.31 -10.69 3.38
CA ALA A 57 -8.10 -11.42 3.76
C ALA A 57 -6.82 -10.70 3.32
N MET A 58 -6.81 -10.17 2.08
CA MET A 58 -5.67 -9.40 1.57
C MET A 58 -5.46 -8.10 2.35
N GLU A 59 -6.52 -7.40 2.76
CA GLU A 59 -6.42 -6.20 3.60
C GLU A 59 -5.76 -6.47 4.95
N ARG A 60 -6.11 -7.59 5.59
CA ARG A 60 -5.50 -8.01 6.85
C ARG A 60 -4.03 -8.40 6.65
N LEU A 61 -3.74 -9.07 5.53
CA LEU A 61 -2.38 -9.44 5.13
C LEU A 61 -1.47 -8.22 4.96
N VAL A 62 -1.88 -7.25 4.15
CA VAL A 62 -1.04 -6.06 3.90
C VAL A 62 -0.95 -5.11 5.09
N LYS A 63 -1.78 -5.31 6.13
CA LYS A 63 -1.69 -4.60 7.41
C LYS A 63 -0.77 -5.29 8.42
N GLY A 64 -0.24 -6.47 8.11
CA GLY A 64 0.65 -7.20 9.00
C GLY A 64 -0.06 -8.03 10.08
N GLU A 65 -1.36 -8.30 9.95
CA GLU A 65 -2.13 -9.01 11.00
C GLU A 65 -1.77 -10.51 11.14
N PHE A 66 -0.89 -11.04 10.29
CA PHE A 66 -0.51 -12.46 10.28
C PHE A 66 0.98 -12.70 10.54
N ASP A 67 1.79 -11.65 10.64
CA ASP A 67 3.25 -11.73 10.70
C ASP A 67 3.88 -10.71 11.67
N ASP A 68 3.07 -10.17 12.59
CA ASP A 68 3.47 -9.15 13.58
C ASP A 68 4.18 -7.93 12.96
N TRP A 69 3.91 -7.65 11.69
CA TRP A 69 4.52 -6.53 10.97
C TRP A 69 3.92 -5.19 11.44
N SER A 70 4.74 -4.36 12.09
CA SER A 70 4.36 -3.05 12.63
C SER A 70 4.26 -1.91 11.59
N GLY A 71 4.52 -2.18 10.31
CA GLY A 71 4.53 -1.17 9.25
C GLY A 71 5.82 -0.34 9.15
N GLU A 72 6.85 -0.66 9.94
CA GLU A 72 8.17 -0.01 9.86
C GLU A 72 9.05 -0.69 8.80
N MET A 73 8.78 -0.44 7.53
CA MET A 73 9.78 -0.61 6.47
C MET A 73 10.25 0.77 6.06
N THR A 74 11.38 1.19 6.63
CA THR A 74 12.17 2.27 6.05
C THR A 74 12.66 1.78 4.69
N SER A 75 12.39 2.54 3.64
CA SER A 75 13.11 2.32 2.38
C SER A 75 14.60 2.36 2.74
N GLY A 76 15.33 1.31 2.36
CA GLY A 76 16.79 1.29 2.47
C GLY A 76 17.40 2.55 1.87
N GLU A 77 18.60 2.89 2.33
CA GLU A 77 19.32 4.11 1.96
C GLU A 77 19.26 4.36 0.44
N ILE A 78 19.01 5.63 0.11
CA ILE A 78 18.91 6.18 -1.26
C ILE A 78 20.11 5.76 -2.11
#